data_AF-N1QZQ2-F1
#
_entry.id   AF-N1QZQ2-F1
#
_cell.length_a   1.000
_cell.length_b   1.000
_cell.length_c   1.000
_cell.angle_alpha   90.00
_cell.angle_beta   90.00
_cell.angle_gamma   90.00
#
_symmetry.space_group_name_H-M   'P 1'
#
loop_
_entity.id
_entity.type
_entity.pdbx_description
1 polymer ?
#
loop_
_entity_poly.entity_id
_entity_poly.type
_entity_poly.pdbx_seq_one_letter_code
_entity_poly.pdbx_strand_id
1 'polypeptide(L)'
;MFAALVGDRAYPISSEFWRQLLELPLTLQGLRDRVLQACHPFAQNNYHTTHLAKILIHLVWCLQECTSASSVSSSVYRKAINAAYISSIFLKLITENAKADNWQELCLDTNKDEKGLENFPSDQSVEYFLMKGVPNYIGSVDISPESCYLHQELLNLMLVLLSTQLCSGPSPEPKDVHPFIDAAMLQDASIVASVVQKLLLNFVRRPQIPSNGSHPVFSDDGGPGVMQRVGSAADDARPFYTFIVVGNMP
;
A
#
# COMPACT_ATOMS: atom_id res chain seq x y z
N MET A 1 18.71 3.52 7.55
CA MET A 1 18.00 2.73 6.52
C MET A 1 17.17 3.63 5.62
N PHE A 2 16.17 4.36 6.13
CA PHE A 2 15.41 5.33 5.33
C PHE A 2 16.25 6.39 4.60
N ALA A 3 17.37 6.84 5.18
CA ALA A 3 18.31 7.74 4.51
C ALA A 3 18.84 7.24 3.15
N ALA A 4 18.81 5.92 2.90
CA ALA A 4 19.17 5.35 1.61
C ALA A 4 18.06 5.51 0.54
N LEU A 5 16.79 5.58 0.95
CA LEU A 5 15.67 5.96 0.06
C LEU A 5 15.70 7.44 -0.30
N VAL A 6 16.29 8.24 0.57
CA VAL A 6 16.41 9.70 0.44
C VAL A 6 17.59 10.11 -0.44
N GLY A 7 18.53 9.22 -0.72
CA GLY A 7 19.71 9.53 -1.53
C GLY A 7 19.47 9.40 -3.05
N ASP A 8 20.35 10.01 -3.84
CA ASP A 8 20.25 10.03 -5.31
C ASP A 8 20.68 8.70 -5.97
N ARG A 9 21.14 7.73 -5.18
CA ARG A 9 21.66 6.46 -5.69
C ARG A 9 20.54 5.42 -5.79
N ALA A 10 20.33 4.90 -6.99
CA ALA A 10 19.51 3.71 -7.21
C ALA A 10 20.15 2.48 -6.55
N TYR A 11 19.34 1.68 -5.85
CA TYR A 11 19.77 0.38 -5.33
C TYR A 11 19.29 -0.72 -6.27
N PRO A 12 20.13 -1.71 -6.63
CA PRO A 12 19.71 -2.84 -7.45
C PRO A 12 18.55 -3.61 -6.81
N ILE A 13 17.63 -4.17 -7.58
CA ILE A 13 16.44 -4.89 -7.09
C ILE A 13 16.81 -6.11 -6.25
N SER A 14 17.95 -6.74 -6.54
CA SER A 14 18.54 -7.84 -5.76
C SER A 14 19.30 -7.39 -4.51
N SER A 15 19.38 -6.08 -4.24
CA SER A 15 20.13 -5.57 -3.09
C SER A 15 19.52 -6.02 -1.76
N GLU A 16 20.41 -6.41 -0.85
CA GLU A 16 20.08 -6.69 0.56
C GLU A 16 19.30 -5.54 1.23
N PHE A 17 19.49 -4.31 0.74
CA PHE A 17 18.76 -3.14 1.18
C PHE A 17 17.24 -3.36 1.21
N TRP A 18 16.65 -3.94 0.16
CA TRP A 18 15.20 -4.14 0.07
C TRP A 18 14.70 -5.13 1.10
N ARG A 19 15.44 -6.21 1.32
CA ARG A 19 15.12 -7.20 2.36
C ARG A 19 15.09 -6.53 3.73
N GLN A 20 16.12 -5.75 4.05
CA GLN A 20 16.21 -5.08 5.34
C GLN A 20 15.11 -4.02 5.53
N LEU A 21 14.82 -3.23 4.50
CA LEU A 21 13.77 -2.22 4.51
C LEU A 21 12.39 -2.84 4.77
N LEU A 22 12.07 -3.91 4.04
CA LEU A 22 10.78 -4.57 4.10
C LEU A 22 10.62 -5.49 5.33
N GLU A 23 11.68 -5.76 6.08
CA GLU A 23 11.59 -6.48 7.36
C GLU A 23 11.45 -5.57 8.59
N LEU A 24 11.51 -4.25 8.41
CA LEU A 24 11.35 -3.31 9.53
C LEU A 24 9.97 -3.44 10.20
N PRO A 25 9.84 -3.26 11.53
CA PRO A 25 8.55 -3.24 12.20
C PRO A 25 7.87 -1.86 12.00
N LEU A 26 7.36 -1.58 10.80
CA LEU A 26 6.80 -0.27 10.41
C LEU A 26 5.48 0.09 11.14
N THR A 27 4.81 -0.88 11.75
CA THR A 27 3.53 -0.72 12.46
C THR A 27 3.67 -0.06 13.84
N LEU A 28 4.88 0.28 14.29
CA LEU A 28 5.13 1.04 15.51
C LEU A 28 4.87 2.54 15.27
N GLN A 29 4.08 3.18 16.15
CA GLN A 29 3.61 4.56 15.99
C GLN A 29 4.73 5.59 15.72
N GLY A 30 5.91 5.45 16.34
CA GLY A 30 7.05 6.33 16.09
C GLY A 30 7.78 6.10 14.76
N LEU A 31 7.54 4.98 14.08
CA LEU A 31 8.10 4.71 12.75
C LEU A 31 7.27 5.34 11.64
N ARG A 32 5.97 5.59 11.86
CA ARG A 32 5.10 6.27 10.89
C ARG A 32 5.63 7.65 10.51
N ASP A 33 6.02 8.45 11.51
CA ASP A 33 6.55 9.80 11.26
C ASP A 33 7.87 9.74 10.50
N ARG A 34 8.71 8.73 10.78
CA ARG A 34 9.96 8.51 10.05
C ARG A 34 9.72 8.06 8.61
N VAL A 35 8.73 7.22 8.36
CA VAL A 35 8.32 6.82 7.02
C VAL A 35 7.80 8.04 6.26
N LEU A 36 6.92 8.84 6.86
CA LEU A 36 6.43 10.08 6.24
C LEU A 36 7.56 11.05 5.89
N GLN A 37 8.47 11.30 6.83
CA GLN A 37 9.65 12.17 6.61
C GLN A 37 10.56 11.63 5.50
N ALA A 38 10.74 10.31 5.41
CA ALA A 38 11.55 9.68 4.38
C ALA A 38 10.85 9.65 3.02
N CYS A 39 9.52 9.51 2.99
CA CYS A 39 8.75 9.40 1.76
C CYS A 39 8.71 10.71 0.96
N HIS A 40 8.93 11.87 1.60
CA HIS A 40 8.97 13.15 0.91
C HIS A 40 10.17 13.26 -0.06
N PRO A 41 11.44 13.13 0.38
CA PRO A 41 12.58 13.12 -0.53
C PRO A 41 12.63 11.85 -1.39
N PHE A 42 12.10 10.72 -0.90
CA PHE A 42 11.92 9.52 -1.69
C PHE A 42 11.11 9.82 -2.96
N ALA A 43 10.01 10.57 -2.84
CA ALA A 43 9.16 10.94 -3.97
C ALA A 43 9.82 11.96 -4.90
N GLN A 44 10.63 12.87 -4.38
CA GLN A 44 11.44 13.78 -5.20
C GLN A 44 12.47 13.03 -6.05
N ASN A 45 13.08 11.98 -5.51
CA ASN A 45 14.17 11.25 -6.16
C ASN A 45 13.73 10.06 -7.02
N ASN A 46 12.45 9.66 -6.95
CA ASN A 46 11.97 8.45 -7.60
C ASN A 46 12.14 8.45 -9.13
N TYR A 47 12.07 9.62 -9.77
CA TYR A 47 12.36 9.74 -11.20
C TYR A 47 13.78 9.25 -11.56
N HIS A 48 14.75 9.45 -10.67
CA HIS A 48 16.13 9.04 -10.87
C HIS A 48 16.42 7.63 -10.34
N THR A 49 15.79 7.26 -9.22
CA THR A 49 16.14 6.03 -8.51
C THR A 49 15.26 4.82 -8.85
N THR A 50 14.06 5.08 -9.40
CA THR A 50 13.01 4.10 -9.72
C THR A 50 12.67 3.16 -8.57
N HIS A 51 12.91 3.60 -7.34
CA HIS A 51 12.75 2.76 -6.17
C HIS A 51 11.29 2.35 -5.91
N LEU A 52 10.30 3.19 -6.24
CA LEU A 52 8.90 2.79 -6.10
C LEU A 52 8.61 1.55 -6.96
N ALA A 53 9.05 1.54 -8.23
CA ALA A 53 8.89 0.40 -9.12
C ALA A 53 9.44 -0.88 -8.48
N LYS A 54 10.62 -0.80 -7.86
CA LYS A 54 11.28 -1.93 -7.18
C LYS A 54 10.50 -2.39 -5.95
N ILE A 55 9.95 -1.48 -5.14
CA ILE A 55 9.10 -1.85 -3.99
C ILE A 55 7.83 -2.55 -4.46
N LEU A 56 7.20 -2.07 -5.54
CA LEU A 56 5.99 -2.68 -6.10
C LEU A 56 6.27 -4.07 -6.69
N ILE A 57 7.43 -4.28 -7.31
CA ILE A 57 7.84 -5.61 -7.78
C ILE A 57 8.08 -6.55 -6.59
N HIS A 58 8.80 -6.10 -5.56
CA HIS A 58 9.00 -6.88 -4.33
C HIS A 58 7.69 -7.22 -3.64
N LEU A 59 6.70 -6.31 -3.65
CA LEU A 59 5.36 -6.58 -3.14
C LEU A 59 4.75 -7.79 -3.87
N VAL A 60 4.68 -7.74 -5.21
CA VAL A 60 4.06 -8.83 -5.99
C VAL A 60 4.81 -10.15 -5.81
N TRP A 61 6.15 -10.14 -5.76
CA TRP A 61 6.92 -11.34 -5.44
C TRP A 61 6.57 -11.92 -4.06
N CYS A 62 6.42 -11.08 -3.04
CA CYS A 62 5.96 -11.54 -1.73
C CYS A 62 4.54 -12.15 -1.80
N LEU A 63 3.63 -11.57 -2.60
CA LEU A 63 2.28 -12.13 -2.80
C LEU A 63 2.30 -13.49 -3.51
N GLN A 64 3.18 -13.66 -4.50
CA GLN A 64 3.40 -14.93 -5.20
C GLN A 64 3.97 -16.00 -4.25
N GLU A 65 4.90 -15.63 -3.37
CA GLU A 65 5.40 -16.52 -2.32
C GLU A 65 4.30 -16.93 -1.32
N CYS A 66 3.46 -15.97 -0.92
CA CYS A 66 2.33 -16.26 -0.03
C CYS A 66 1.27 -17.20 -0.64
N THR A 67 1.20 -17.31 -1.98
CA THR A 67 0.24 -18.19 -2.68
C THR A 67 0.82 -19.55 -3.04
N SER A 68 2.15 -19.64 -3.21
CA SER A 68 2.81 -20.85 -3.69
C SER A 68 3.24 -21.82 -2.58
N ALA A 69 3.43 -21.34 -1.35
CA ALA A 69 3.97 -22.14 -0.26
C ALA A 69 2.88 -22.78 0.61
N SER A 70 3.05 -24.07 0.97
CA SER A 70 2.16 -24.78 1.91
C SER A 70 2.20 -24.22 3.34
N SER A 71 3.30 -23.55 3.71
CA SER A 71 3.47 -22.84 4.96
C SER A 71 4.21 -21.53 4.72
N VAL A 72 3.45 -20.44 4.67
CA VAL A 72 4.00 -19.10 4.45
C VAL A 72 4.66 -18.60 5.73
N SER A 73 5.91 -18.16 5.65
CA SER A 73 6.59 -17.60 6.82
C SER A 73 5.99 -16.23 7.18
N SER A 74 5.91 -15.93 8.49
CA SER A 74 5.51 -14.60 8.99
C SER A 74 6.37 -13.46 8.39
N SER A 75 7.62 -13.76 8.01
CA SER A 75 8.51 -12.80 7.37
C SER A 75 8.00 -12.34 6.00
N VAL A 76 7.42 -13.23 5.18
CA VAL A 76 6.90 -12.89 3.85
C VAL A 76 5.67 -11.98 3.97
N TYR A 77 4.74 -12.30 4.87
CA TYR A 77 3.60 -11.43 5.18
C TYR A 77 4.05 -10.04 5.59
N ARG A 78 5.01 -9.95 6.52
CA ARG A 78 5.56 -8.67 6.98
C ARG A 78 6.15 -7.85 5.83
N LYS A 79 6.91 -8.49 4.93
CA LYS A 79 7.47 -7.81 3.74
C LYS A 79 6.38 -7.27 2.83
N ALA A 80 5.36 -8.07 2.53
CA ALA A 80 4.23 -7.65 1.69
C ALA A 80 3.47 -6.48 2.32
N ILE A 81 3.15 -6.57 3.62
CA ILE A 81 2.50 -5.49 4.38
C ILE A 81 3.32 -4.21 4.30
N ASN A 82 4.63 -4.29 4.58
CA ASN A 82 5.51 -3.13 4.59
C ASN A 82 5.67 -2.50 3.20
N ALA A 83 5.78 -3.33 2.16
CA ALA A 83 5.86 -2.86 0.79
C ALA A 83 4.57 -2.13 0.37
N ALA A 84 3.41 -2.69 0.71
CA ALA A 84 2.12 -2.05 0.45
C ALA A 84 1.95 -0.74 1.24
N TYR A 85 2.34 -0.73 2.51
CA TYR A 85 2.26 0.43 3.39
C TYR A 85 3.16 1.60 2.92
N ILE A 86 4.44 1.33 2.66
CA ILE A 86 5.38 2.35 2.16
C ILE A 86 4.89 2.90 0.81
N SER A 87 4.48 2.02 -0.10
CA SER A 87 3.97 2.43 -1.42
C SER A 87 2.74 3.31 -1.31
N SER A 88 1.81 2.97 -0.41
CA SER A 88 0.59 3.76 -0.17
C SER A 88 0.90 5.16 0.33
N ILE A 89 1.80 5.30 1.31
CA ILE A 89 2.22 6.61 1.83
C ILE A 89 2.89 7.43 0.75
N PHE A 90 3.79 6.82 0.00
CA PHE A 90 4.51 7.48 -1.07
C PHE A 90 3.59 8.00 -2.17
N LEU A 91 2.72 7.13 -2.70
CA LEU A 91 1.80 7.48 -3.77
C LEU A 91 0.81 8.56 -3.31
N LYS A 92 0.36 8.49 -2.06
CA LYS A 92 -0.45 9.55 -1.45
C LYS A 92 0.29 10.88 -1.42
N LEU A 93 1.57 10.91 -1.02
CA LEU A 93 2.37 12.14 -1.03
C LEU A 93 2.54 12.70 -2.44
N ILE A 94 2.82 11.87 -3.45
CA ILE A 94 2.85 12.32 -4.84
C ILE A 94 1.51 12.91 -5.23
N THR A 95 0.41 12.22 -4.93
CA THR A 95 -0.94 12.63 -5.30
C THR A 95 -1.32 13.98 -4.68
N GLU A 96 -1.02 14.17 -3.39
CA GLU A 96 -1.29 15.40 -2.65
C GLU A 96 -0.41 16.58 -3.11
N ASN A 97 0.78 16.31 -3.63
CA ASN A 97 1.76 17.34 -4.02
C ASN A 97 1.93 17.50 -5.54
N ALA A 98 1.23 16.72 -6.37
CA ALA A 98 1.35 16.70 -7.83
C ALA A 98 1.05 18.06 -8.50
N LYS A 99 0.33 18.96 -7.80
CA LYS A 99 0.00 20.31 -8.29
C LYS A 99 1.05 21.37 -7.98
N ALA A 100 2.11 21.04 -7.25
CA ALA A 100 3.20 21.97 -6.97
C ALA A 100 4.29 21.84 -8.06
N ASP A 101 4.76 22.98 -8.58
CA ASP A 101 5.69 23.10 -9.72
C ASP A 101 7.02 22.33 -9.61
N ASN A 102 7.31 21.74 -8.45
CA ASN A 102 8.59 21.09 -8.13
C ASN A 102 8.53 19.55 -8.13
N TRP A 103 7.38 18.93 -8.39
CA TRP A 103 7.24 17.47 -8.33
C TRP A 103 7.30 16.85 -9.73
N GLN A 104 8.27 15.96 -9.92
CA GLN A 104 8.42 15.17 -11.14
C GLN A 104 7.33 14.09 -11.20
N GLU A 105 6.99 13.66 -12.42
CA GLU A 105 5.98 12.64 -12.68
C GLU A 105 6.26 11.30 -11.98
N LEU A 106 5.20 10.52 -11.78
CA LEU A 106 5.29 9.15 -11.31
C LEU A 106 6.10 8.30 -12.31
N CYS A 107 7.35 7.96 -11.94
CA CYS A 107 8.20 7.07 -12.73
C CYS A 107 8.12 5.62 -12.20
N LEU A 108 7.70 4.70 -13.08
CA LEU A 108 7.58 3.27 -12.80
C LEU A 108 8.47 2.40 -13.71
N ASP A 109 9.38 3.03 -14.45
CA ASP A 109 10.29 2.32 -15.33
C ASP A 109 11.30 1.47 -14.55
N THR A 110 11.69 0.36 -15.16
CA THR A 110 12.76 -0.50 -14.64
C THR A 110 13.85 -0.66 -15.68
N ASN A 111 15.11 -0.69 -15.23
CA ASN A 111 16.22 -1.02 -16.10
C ASN A 111 16.20 -2.54 -16.35
N LYS A 112 15.88 -2.95 -17.58
CA LYS A 112 15.75 -4.37 -17.95
C LYS A 112 17.04 -5.16 -17.81
N ASP A 113 18.20 -4.48 -17.86
CA ASP A 113 19.52 -5.10 -17.69
C ASP A 113 19.94 -5.18 -16.21
N GLU A 114 19.06 -4.80 -15.28
CA GLU A 114 19.34 -4.79 -13.85
C GLU A 114 19.40 -6.20 -13.24
N LYS A 115 20.48 -6.47 -12.49
CA LYS A 115 20.68 -7.75 -11.81
C LYS A 115 19.54 -8.07 -10.83
N GLY A 116 18.92 -9.23 -11.01
CA GLY A 116 17.81 -9.72 -10.18
C GLY A 116 16.42 -9.51 -10.77
N LEU A 117 16.32 -8.85 -11.93
CA LEU A 117 15.06 -8.67 -12.65
C LEU A 117 14.72 -9.86 -13.57
N GLU A 118 15.50 -10.94 -13.52
CA GLU A 118 15.34 -12.15 -14.36
C GLU A 118 13.96 -12.81 -14.21
N ASN A 119 13.34 -12.68 -13.04
CA ASN A 119 12.01 -13.23 -12.73
C ASN A 119 10.87 -12.25 -13.05
N PHE A 120 11.17 -11.01 -13.39
CA PHE A 120 10.15 -10.04 -13.80
C PHE A 120 9.85 -10.22 -15.29
N PRO A 121 8.58 -10.33 -15.71
CA PRO A 121 8.24 -10.55 -17.12
C PRO A 121 8.70 -9.37 -17.98
N SER A 122 9.64 -9.62 -18.90
CA SER A 122 10.26 -8.59 -19.74
C SER A 122 9.29 -7.83 -20.66
N ASP A 123 8.11 -8.41 -20.87
CA ASP A 123 7.01 -7.93 -21.71
C ASP A 123 5.94 -7.16 -20.92
N GLN A 124 6.03 -7.09 -19.59
CA GLN A 124 5.03 -6.45 -18.74
C GLN A 124 5.54 -5.14 -18.15
N SER A 125 4.62 -4.17 -18.04
CA SER A 125 4.84 -2.96 -17.26
C SER A 125 4.65 -3.26 -15.77
N VAL A 126 5.19 -2.40 -14.90
CA VAL A 126 5.06 -2.56 -13.45
C VAL A 126 3.60 -2.41 -13.00
N GLU A 127 2.86 -1.50 -13.65
CA GLU A 127 1.44 -1.26 -13.44
C GLU A 127 0.63 -2.53 -13.73
N TYR A 128 0.86 -3.16 -14.89
CA TYR A 128 0.19 -4.40 -15.25
C TYR A 128 0.57 -5.54 -14.30
N PHE A 129 1.85 -5.68 -13.98
CA PHE A 129 2.34 -6.70 -13.05
C PHE A 129 1.68 -6.56 -11.67
N LEU A 130 1.55 -5.34 -11.17
CA LEU A 130 0.88 -5.02 -9.90
C LEU A 130 -0.63 -5.27 -9.96
N MET A 131 -1.29 -4.75 -11.00
CA MET A 131 -2.74 -4.89 -11.19
C MET A 131 -3.17 -6.33 -11.45
N LYS A 132 -2.25 -7.19 -11.90
CA LYS A 132 -2.47 -8.64 -11.96
C LYS A 132 -2.15 -9.31 -10.62
N GLY A 133 -1.04 -8.96 -9.98
CA GLY A 133 -0.57 -9.63 -8.76
C GLY A 133 -1.49 -9.44 -7.56
N VAL A 134 -1.93 -8.20 -7.30
CA VAL A 134 -2.73 -7.87 -6.11
C VAL A 134 -4.12 -8.51 -6.13
N PRO A 135 -4.93 -8.40 -7.21
CA PRO A 135 -6.24 -9.05 -7.27
C PRO A 135 -6.15 -10.58 -7.23
N ASN A 136 -5.14 -11.18 -7.90
CA ASN A 136 -4.94 -12.62 -7.86
C ASN A 136 -4.67 -13.12 -6.45
N TYR A 137 -3.85 -12.41 -5.67
CA TYR A 137 -3.61 -12.73 -4.27
C TYR A 137 -4.91 -12.69 -3.46
N ILE A 138 -5.61 -11.54 -3.49
CA ILE A 138 -6.83 -11.33 -2.70
C ILE A 138 -7.91 -12.36 -3.07
N GLY A 139 -8.07 -12.66 -4.36
CA GLY A 139 -9.08 -13.60 -4.84
C GLY A 139 -8.78 -15.06 -4.50
N SER A 140 -7.50 -15.43 -4.39
CA SER A 140 -7.08 -16.83 -4.25
C SER A 140 -6.81 -17.26 -2.81
N VAL A 141 -6.46 -16.33 -1.91
CA VAL A 141 -6.03 -16.67 -0.55
C VAL A 141 -7.21 -16.71 0.42
N ASP A 142 -7.21 -17.72 1.29
CA ASP A 142 -8.19 -17.86 2.36
C ASP A 142 -7.93 -16.89 3.51
N ILE A 143 -9.00 -16.56 4.22
CA ILE A 143 -9.00 -15.56 5.28
C ILE A 143 -8.44 -16.18 6.57
N SER A 144 -7.29 -15.67 7.01
CA SER A 144 -6.65 -15.86 8.31
C SER A 144 -6.40 -14.49 8.96
N PRO A 145 -5.98 -14.42 10.23
CA PRO A 145 -5.59 -13.15 10.85
C PRO A 145 -4.53 -12.38 10.04
N GLU A 146 -3.49 -13.06 9.55
CA GLU A 146 -2.39 -12.48 8.78
C GLU A 146 -2.84 -12.05 7.38
N SER A 147 -3.58 -12.91 6.66
CA SER A 147 -4.07 -12.58 5.32
C SER A 147 -5.15 -11.51 5.35
N CYS A 148 -5.98 -11.43 6.40
CA CYS A 148 -6.97 -10.37 6.58
C CYS A 148 -6.30 -8.98 6.68
N TYR A 149 -5.22 -8.88 7.45
CA TYR A 149 -4.48 -7.64 7.56
C TYR A 149 -3.77 -7.26 6.24
N LEU A 150 -3.15 -8.22 5.57
CA LEU A 150 -2.55 -7.98 4.25
C LEU A 150 -3.60 -7.60 3.20
N HIS A 151 -4.76 -8.26 3.16
CA HIS A 151 -5.88 -7.87 2.29
C HIS A 151 -6.28 -6.41 2.52
N GLN A 152 -6.33 -5.96 3.78
CA GLN A 152 -6.66 -4.58 4.09
C GLN A 152 -5.59 -3.59 3.60
N GLU A 153 -4.31 -3.86 3.82
CA GLU A 153 -3.24 -2.98 3.33
C GLU A 153 -3.18 -2.94 1.80
N LEU A 154 -3.44 -4.07 1.13
CA LEU A 154 -3.55 -4.13 -0.32
C LEU A 154 -4.74 -3.32 -0.84
N LEU A 155 -5.88 -3.32 -0.13
CA LEU A 155 -7.01 -2.46 -0.49
C LEU A 155 -6.70 -0.98 -0.32
N ASN A 156 -6.04 -0.60 0.78
CA ASN A 156 -5.60 0.78 0.97
C ASN A 156 -4.68 1.21 -0.18
N LEU A 157 -3.75 0.35 -0.58
CA LEU A 157 -2.88 0.58 -1.72
C LEU A 157 -3.68 0.73 -3.02
N MET A 158 -4.63 -0.17 -3.31
CA MET A 158 -5.47 -0.11 -4.51
C MET A 158 -6.30 1.17 -4.58
N LEU A 159 -6.82 1.66 -3.45
CA LEU A 159 -7.55 2.94 -3.40
C LEU A 159 -6.67 4.12 -3.77
N VAL A 160 -5.41 4.12 -3.33
CA VAL A 160 -4.45 5.17 -3.68
C VAL A 160 -4.01 5.03 -5.14
N LEU A 161 -3.71 3.82 -5.60
CA LEU A 161 -3.30 3.54 -6.97
C LEU A 161 -4.36 3.92 -7.99
N LEU A 162 -5.64 3.74 -7.68
CA LEU A 162 -6.76 4.06 -8.59
C LEU A 162 -7.32 5.48 -8.36
N SER A 163 -6.63 6.30 -7.57
CA SER A 163 -7.01 7.70 -7.36
C SER A 163 -6.77 8.52 -8.62
N THR A 164 -7.83 9.12 -9.16
CA THR A 164 -7.79 9.94 -10.38
C THR A 164 -6.86 11.15 -10.29
N GLN A 165 -6.43 11.54 -9.09
CA GLN A 165 -5.47 12.62 -8.90
C GLN A 165 -4.06 12.26 -9.41
N LEU A 166 -3.76 10.97 -9.58
CA LEU A 166 -2.54 10.50 -10.25
C LEU A 166 -2.51 10.87 -11.75
N CYS A 167 -3.65 11.25 -12.36
CA CYS A 167 -3.72 11.77 -13.74
C CYS A 167 -3.08 13.16 -13.91
N SER A 168 -2.66 13.82 -12.81
CA SER A 168 -2.25 15.24 -12.84
C SER A 168 -0.77 15.46 -13.17
N GLY A 169 -0.03 14.42 -13.54
CA GLY A 169 1.38 14.53 -13.91
C GLY A 169 1.59 15.25 -15.25
N PRO A 170 2.69 16.01 -15.45
CA PRO A 170 2.99 16.72 -16.71
C PRO A 170 3.31 15.83 -17.94
N SER A 171 2.76 14.60 -18.01
CA SER A 171 3.11 13.62 -19.03
C SER A 171 2.73 14.10 -20.44
N PRO A 172 3.58 13.85 -21.46
CA PRO A 172 3.26 14.11 -22.86
C PRO A 172 2.26 13.09 -23.44
N GLU A 173 1.91 12.03 -22.69
CA GLU A 173 0.83 11.11 -23.08
C GLU A 173 -0.53 11.82 -23.14
N PRO A 174 -1.51 11.29 -23.90
CA PRO A 174 -2.83 11.89 -23.96
C PRO A 174 -3.33 12.14 -22.54
N LYS A 175 -3.84 13.35 -22.26
CA LYS A 175 -4.22 13.90 -20.95
C LYS A 175 -5.17 13.05 -20.10
N ASP A 176 -5.57 11.88 -20.57
CA ASP A 176 -6.61 11.02 -20.04
C ASP A 176 -6.13 9.59 -19.68
N VAL A 177 -4.85 9.24 -19.89
CA VAL A 177 -4.33 7.89 -19.57
C VAL A 177 -3.97 7.82 -18.09
N HIS A 178 -4.65 6.95 -17.35
CA HIS A 178 -4.37 6.74 -15.93
C HIS A 178 -3.49 5.47 -15.77
N PRO A 179 -2.31 5.56 -15.11
CA PRO A 179 -1.30 4.50 -15.13
C PRO A 179 -1.82 3.13 -14.66
N PHE A 180 -2.68 3.12 -13.65
CA PHE A 180 -3.22 1.88 -13.08
C PHE A 180 -4.65 1.50 -13.52
N ILE A 181 -5.50 2.43 -13.98
CA ILE A 181 -6.90 2.10 -14.32
C ILE A 181 -6.93 1.23 -15.56
N ASP A 182 -6.15 1.54 -16.59
CA ASP A 182 -6.16 0.75 -17.82
C ASP A 182 -5.68 -0.68 -17.55
N ALA A 183 -4.64 -0.84 -16.73
CA ALA A 183 -4.16 -2.15 -16.28
C ALA A 183 -5.19 -2.89 -15.40
N ALA A 184 -5.99 -2.18 -14.61
CA ALA A 184 -7.08 -2.76 -13.83
C ALA A 184 -8.27 -3.20 -14.71
N MET A 185 -8.55 -2.47 -15.79
CA MET A 185 -9.63 -2.81 -16.74
C MET A 185 -9.32 -4.06 -17.57
N LEU A 186 -8.05 -4.46 -17.65
CA LEU A 186 -7.62 -5.71 -18.31
C LEU A 186 -7.77 -6.95 -17.43
N GLN A 187 -8.23 -6.82 -16.17
CA GLN A 187 -8.38 -7.98 -15.27
C GLN A 187 -9.62 -8.82 -15.61
N ASP A 188 -9.49 -10.14 -15.48
CA ASP A 188 -10.60 -11.06 -15.73
C ASP A 188 -11.74 -10.87 -14.73
N ALA A 189 -12.99 -10.88 -15.24
CA ALA A 189 -14.19 -10.69 -14.43
C ALA A 189 -14.32 -11.73 -13.29
N SER A 190 -13.80 -12.94 -13.50
CA SER A 190 -13.75 -14.00 -12.47
C SER A 190 -12.88 -13.61 -11.28
N ILE A 191 -11.70 -13.03 -11.52
CA ILE A 191 -10.79 -12.55 -10.48
C ILE A 191 -11.46 -11.42 -9.69
N VAL A 192 -12.08 -10.47 -10.40
CA VAL A 192 -12.80 -9.35 -9.77
C VAL A 192 -13.93 -9.87 -8.87
N ALA A 193 -14.72 -10.83 -9.34
CA ALA A 193 -15.78 -11.45 -8.55
C ALA A 193 -15.22 -12.14 -7.29
N SER A 194 -14.11 -12.87 -7.41
CA SER A 194 -13.43 -13.51 -6.28
C SER A 194 -12.89 -12.48 -5.28
N VAL A 195 -12.33 -11.38 -5.75
CA VAL A 195 -11.89 -10.27 -4.88
C VAL A 195 -13.07 -9.73 -4.09
N VAL A 196 -14.17 -9.34 -4.75
CA VAL A 196 -15.36 -8.81 -4.07
C VAL A 196 -15.89 -9.81 -3.03
N GLN A 197 -15.97 -11.10 -3.39
CA GLN A 197 -16.39 -12.16 -2.48
C GLN A 197 -15.49 -12.24 -1.24
N LYS A 198 -14.16 -12.24 -1.40
CA LYS A 198 -13.21 -12.32 -0.29
C LYS A 198 -13.27 -11.08 0.61
N LEU A 199 -13.48 -9.90 0.04
CA LEU A 199 -13.67 -8.66 0.81
C LEU A 199 -14.94 -8.69 1.65
N LEU A 200 -16.05 -9.15 1.08
CA LEU A 200 -17.31 -9.33 1.82
C LEU A 200 -17.14 -10.35 2.95
N LEU A 201 -16.44 -11.46 2.69
CA LEU A 201 -16.13 -12.45 3.72
C LEU A 201 -15.23 -11.88 4.82
N ASN A 202 -14.22 -11.06 4.49
CA ASN A 202 -13.41 -10.35 5.47
C ASN A 202 -14.26 -9.40 6.32
N PHE A 203 -15.19 -8.67 5.70
CA PHE A 203 -16.12 -7.78 6.41
C PHE A 203 -17.02 -8.55 7.40
N VAL A 204 -17.57 -9.70 6.99
CA VAL A 204 -18.44 -10.53 7.83
C VAL A 204 -17.67 -11.24 8.95
N ARG A 205 -16.45 -11.72 8.68
CA ARG A 205 -15.61 -12.43 9.66
C ARG A 205 -14.88 -11.52 10.65
N ARG A 206 -14.90 -10.20 10.45
CA ARG A 206 -14.35 -9.28 11.44
C ARG A 206 -15.09 -9.50 12.76
N PRO A 207 -14.38 -9.71 13.89
CA PRO A 207 -15.03 -9.75 15.17
C PRO A 207 -15.79 -8.43 15.34
N GLN A 208 -17.12 -8.52 15.45
CA GLN A 208 -17.93 -7.39 15.87
C GLN A 208 -17.43 -7.03 17.26
N ILE A 209 -16.74 -5.89 17.38
CA ILE A 209 -16.37 -5.34 18.67
C ILE A 209 -17.66 -5.30 19.50
N PRO A 210 -17.70 -5.90 20.70
CA PRO A 210 -18.90 -5.83 21.52
C PRO A 210 -19.19 -4.34 21.73
N SER A 211 -20.33 -3.88 21.23
CA SER A 211 -20.80 -2.49 21.40
C SER A 211 -21.04 -2.12 22.89
N ASN A 212 -20.77 -3.04 23.82
CA ASN A 212 -20.77 -2.85 25.27
C ASN A 212 -19.72 -3.78 25.89
N GLY A 213 -18.46 -3.33 25.94
CA GLY A 213 -17.39 -4.01 26.65
C GLY A 213 -16.75 -3.03 27.63
N SER A 214 -17.11 -3.12 28.90
CA SER A 214 -16.45 -2.42 30.00
C SER A 214 -14.93 -2.62 29.93
N HIS A 215 -14.18 -1.54 29.71
CA HIS A 215 -12.74 -1.51 29.90
C HIS A 215 -12.38 -2.02 31.31
N PRO A 216 -11.37 -2.90 31.49
CA PRO A 216 -10.66 -2.94 32.75
C PRO A 216 -9.62 -1.81 32.70
N VAL A 217 -10.07 -0.58 32.93
CA VAL A 217 -9.18 0.52 33.24
C VAL A 217 -9.31 0.76 34.74
N PHE A 218 -8.17 0.64 35.41
CA PHE A 218 -7.96 1.15 36.76
C PHE A 218 -8.63 2.51 36.91
N SER A 219 -9.48 2.59 37.92
CA SER A 219 -10.18 3.78 38.41
C SER A 219 -9.36 5.07 38.32
N ASP A 220 -9.95 6.12 37.75
CA ASP A 220 -10.17 7.35 38.53
C ASP A 220 -11.36 8.14 37.99
N ASP A 221 -11.98 8.84 38.93
CA ASP A 221 -13.32 9.43 38.94
C ASP A 221 -13.52 10.62 37.97
N GLY A 222 -14.76 10.84 37.51
CA GLY A 222 -15.15 12.00 36.70
C GLY A 222 -15.71 11.66 35.32
N GLY A 223 -17.00 11.27 35.27
CA GLY A 223 -17.68 10.82 34.06
C GLY A 223 -17.68 11.84 32.90
N PRO A 224 -17.55 11.40 31.63
CA PRO A 224 -17.57 12.32 30.50
C PRO A 224 -18.94 12.44 29.82
N GLY A 225 -19.25 13.68 29.43
CA GLY A 225 -20.49 14.08 28.77
C GLY A 225 -20.65 13.55 27.34
N VAL A 226 -21.89 13.67 26.85
CA VAL A 226 -22.44 13.08 25.61
C VAL A 226 -21.62 13.40 24.34
N MET A 227 -20.80 14.45 24.32
CA MET A 227 -19.94 14.76 23.17
C MET A 227 -18.70 13.87 23.02
N GLN A 228 -18.26 13.16 24.07
CA GLN A 228 -17.18 12.18 23.95
C GLN A 228 -17.65 10.85 23.33
N ARG A 229 -18.96 10.55 23.39
CA ARG A 229 -19.54 9.36 22.75
C ARG A 229 -19.55 9.42 21.22
N VAL A 230 -19.49 10.62 20.63
CA VAL A 230 -19.44 10.76 19.17
C VAL A 230 -17.99 10.71 18.66
N GLY A 231 -17.00 11.04 19.51
CA GLY A 231 -15.58 10.88 19.20
C GLY A 231 -15.08 9.43 19.29
N SER A 232 -15.56 8.66 20.28
CA SER A 232 -15.12 7.27 20.48
C SER A 232 -15.64 6.30 19.41
N ALA A 233 -16.81 6.56 18.80
CA ALA A 233 -17.28 5.76 17.67
C ALA A 233 -16.44 5.98 16.39
N ALA A 234 -15.74 7.11 16.28
CA ALA A 234 -14.85 7.40 15.15
C ALA A 234 -13.43 6.84 15.36
N ASP A 235 -13.01 6.59 16.61
CA ASP A 235 -11.74 5.93 16.90
C ASP A 235 -11.81 4.39 16.80
N ASP A 236 -12.97 3.78 17.10
CA ASP A 236 -13.17 2.33 16.98
C ASP A 236 -13.44 1.86 15.53
N ALA A 237 -13.57 2.80 14.58
CA ALA A 237 -13.67 2.53 13.14
C ALA A 237 -12.31 2.59 12.39
N ARG A 238 -11.18 2.65 13.12
CA ARG A 238 -9.84 2.62 12.54
C ARG A 238 -9.38 1.19 12.25
N PRO A 239 -10.06 0.51 11.32
CA PRO A 239 -9.31 0.07 10.14
C PRO A 239 -10.03 0.38 8.81
N PHE A 240 -11.22 0.98 8.83
CA PHE A 240 -12.04 1.17 7.63
C PHE A 240 -12.10 2.62 7.10
N TYR A 241 -11.59 3.61 7.84
CA TYR A 241 -11.73 5.03 7.44
C TYR A 241 -10.47 5.89 7.57
N THR A 242 -9.26 5.32 7.61
CA THR A 242 -8.06 6.17 7.65
C THR A 242 -7.78 6.87 6.30
N PHE A 243 -8.47 6.50 5.21
CA PHE A 243 -8.09 6.93 3.86
C PHE A 243 -9.21 7.51 2.99
N ILE A 244 -10.46 7.65 3.47
CA ILE A 244 -11.51 8.42 2.78
C ILE A 244 -12.02 9.53 3.71
N VAL A 245 -11.20 10.57 3.91
CA VAL A 245 -11.69 11.92 4.20
C VAL A 245 -10.76 12.89 3.47
N VAL A 246 -11.15 13.23 2.24
CA VAL A 246 -10.70 14.46 1.56
C VAL A 246 -11.87 15.42 1.58
N GLY A 247 -11.61 16.66 1.99
CA GLY A 247 -12.38 17.82 1.54
C GLY A 247 -13.16 18.56 2.62
N ASN A 248 -12.47 19.33 3.47
CA ASN A 248 -13.05 20.59 3.94
C ASN A 248 -12.49 21.71 3.04
N MET A 249 -13.29 22.13 2.06
CA MET A 249 -13.38 23.57 1.71
C MET A 249 -14.02 24.26 2.92
N PRO A 250 -13.53 25.43 3.35
CA PRO A 250 -13.53 26.67 2.57
C PRO A 250 -12.17 27.36 2.42
#